data_AF-A0A831NWV7-F1
#
_entry.id   AF-A0A831NWV7-F1
#
_cell.length_a   1.000
_cell.length_b   1.000
_cell.length_c   1.000
_cell.angle_alpha   90.00
_cell.angle_beta   90.00
_cell.angle_gamma   90.00
#
_symmetry.space_group_name_H-M   'P 1'
#
loop_
_entity.id
_entity.type
_entity.pdbx_description
1 polymer ?
#
loop_
_entity_poly.entity_id
_entity_poly.type
_entity_poly.pdbx_seq_one_letter_code
_entity_poly.pdbx_strand_id
1 'polypeptide(L)'
;MAKNRAILNNSAILIVRAEDAQDLNEIKAIAKEAGYDVKEIIIIKRIDSRCYLGKGKLAEIRDIISKNGISKVCIYDELKPRHYT
;
A
#
# COMPACT_ATOMS: atom_id res chain seq x y z
N MET A 1 1.56 17.45 31.66
CA MET A 1 1.63 17.98 30.28
C MET A 1 1.41 16.82 29.32
N ALA A 2 0.21 16.74 28.74
CA ALA A 2 -0.22 15.60 27.93
C ALA A 2 0.46 15.62 26.55
N LYS A 3 1.32 14.62 26.27
CA LYS A 3 1.68 14.28 24.89
C LYS A 3 0.47 13.59 24.26
N ASN A 4 -0.50 14.39 23.82
CA ASN A 4 -1.61 13.92 22.99
C ASN A 4 -1.05 13.68 21.57
N ARG A 5 -0.22 12.64 21.41
CA ARG A 5 0.06 12.08 20.09
C ARG A 5 -1.22 11.36 19.71
N ALA A 6 -2.01 11.95 18.81
CA ALA A 6 -2.97 11.16 18.04
C ALA A 6 -2.25 9.87 17.64
N ILE A 7 -2.80 8.71 18.00
CA ILE A 7 -2.24 7.42 17.62
C ILE A 7 -2.14 7.48 16.09
N LEU A 8 -0.92 7.67 15.57
CA LEU A 8 -0.69 7.74 14.13
C LEU A 8 -1.04 6.35 13.61
N ASN A 9 -2.23 6.23 13.04
CA ASN A 9 -2.71 4.99 12.47
C ASN A 9 -1.87 4.71 11.22
N ASN A 10 -0.76 3.98 11.40
CA ASN A 10 0.16 3.62 10.33
C ASN A 10 -0.24 2.31 9.62
N SER A 11 -1.49 1.89 9.74
CA SER A 11 -2.00 0.75 8.98
C SER A 11 -1.90 1.02 7.48
N ALA A 12 -1.40 0.02 6.75
CA ALA A 12 -1.13 0.12 5.32
C ALA A 12 -1.63 -1.09 4.53
N ILE A 13 -2.02 -0.85 3.29
CA ILE A 13 -2.03 -1.88 2.24
C ILE A 13 -0.68 -1.84 1.54
N LEU A 14 -0.08 -3.00 1.31
CA LEU A 14 1.14 -3.13 0.51
C LEU A 14 0.79 -3.69 -0.87
N ILE A 15 1.17 -2.98 -1.93
CA ILE A 15 0.98 -3.40 -3.32
C ILE A 15 2.32 -3.86 -3.88
N VAL A 16 2.35 -5.07 -4.43
CA VAL A 16 3.56 -5.72 -4.95
C VAL A 16 3.26 -6.30 -6.33
N ARG A 17 4.20 -6.21 -7.27
CA ARG A 17 4.06 -6.90 -8.56
C ARG A 17 4.27 -8.40 -8.40
N ALA A 18 3.64 -9.18 -9.26
CA ALA A 18 3.71 -10.64 -9.21
C ALA A 18 5.14 -11.18 -9.37
N GLU A 19 6.00 -10.48 -10.10
CA GLU A 19 7.42 -10.83 -10.27
C GLU A 19 8.24 -10.64 -8.98
N ASP A 20 7.84 -9.71 -8.12
CA ASP A 20 8.51 -9.39 -6.85
C ASP A 20 7.91 -10.19 -5.67
N ALA A 21 6.89 -11.02 -5.92
CA ALA A 21 6.16 -11.74 -4.87
C ALA A 21 6.98 -12.84 -4.16
N GLN A 22 8.10 -13.25 -4.74
CA GLN A 22 9.03 -14.19 -4.10
C GLN A 22 9.72 -13.57 -2.88
N ASP A 23 9.88 -12.25 -2.85
CA ASP A 23 10.62 -11.51 -1.82
C ASP A 23 9.68 -10.85 -0.79
N LEU A 24 8.42 -11.30 -0.70
CA LEU A 24 7.37 -10.67 0.13
C LEU A 24 7.77 -10.44 1.59
N ASN A 25 8.56 -11.32 2.18
CA ASN A 25 9.01 -11.17 3.57
C ASN A 25 9.97 -10.00 3.73
N GLU A 26 10.88 -9.80 2.78
CA GLU A 26 11.80 -8.68 2.76
C GLU A 26 11.05 -7.37 2.50
N ILE A 27 10.14 -7.35 1.52
CA ILE A 27 9.32 -6.18 1.20
C ILE A 27 8.47 -5.76 2.41
N LYS A 28 7.88 -6.72 3.13
CA LYS A 28 7.18 -6.45 4.41
C LYS A 28 8.10 -5.87 5.47
N ALA A 29 9.33 -6.39 5.59
CA ALA A 29 10.30 -5.90 6.55
C ALA A 29 10.64 -4.43 6.24
N ILE A 30 10.87 -4.07 4.97
CA ILE A 30 11.09 -2.69 4.55
C ILE A 30 9.92 -1.79 4.96
N ALA A 31 8.68 -2.19 4.68
CA ALA A 31 7.50 -1.42 5.07
C ALA A 31 7.39 -1.26 6.60
N LYS A 32 7.73 -2.30 7.35
CA LYS A 32 7.74 -2.29 8.81
C LYS A 32 8.80 -1.35 9.39
N GLU A 33 10.02 -1.40 8.87
CA GLU A 33 11.11 -0.50 9.27
C GLU A 33 10.82 0.96 8.90
N ALA A 34 10.08 1.21 7.82
CA ALA A 34 9.54 2.52 7.48
C ALA A 34 8.39 2.98 8.41
N GLY A 35 7.98 2.15 9.37
CA GLY A 35 6.98 2.45 10.38
C GLY A 35 5.55 2.13 9.98
N TYR A 36 5.32 1.38 8.91
CA TYR A 36 3.99 0.96 8.47
C TYR A 36 3.61 -0.43 9.01
N ASP A 37 2.34 -0.58 9.38
CA ASP A 37 1.74 -1.83 9.82
C ASP A 37 0.90 -2.41 8.67
N VAL A 38 1.52 -3.29 7.88
CA VAL A 38 0.88 -3.87 6.69
C VAL A 38 -0.25 -4.81 7.10
N LYS A 39 -1.50 -4.39 6.86
CA LYS A 39 -2.71 -5.17 7.16
C LYS A 39 -3.13 -6.07 6.01
N GLU A 40 -2.83 -5.65 4.79
CA GLU A 40 -3.25 -6.34 3.58
C GLU A 40 -2.15 -6.27 2.53
N ILE A 41 -2.04 -7.31 1.72
CA ILE A 41 -1.12 -7.36 0.59
C ILE A 41 -1.90 -7.60 -0.68
N ILE A 42 -1.60 -6.80 -1.68
CA ILE A 42 -2.20 -6.88 -2.99
C ILE A 42 -1.11 -7.20 -4.00
N ILE A 43 -1.21 -8.37 -4.61
CA ILE A 43 -0.34 -8.78 -5.70
C ILE A 43 -0.98 -8.42 -7.04
N ILE A 44 -0.27 -7.68 -7.89
CA ILE A 44 -0.73 -7.26 -9.23
C ILE A 44 0.14 -7.87 -10.33
N LYS A 45 -0.48 -8.27 -11.45
CA LYS A 45 0.24 -8.82 -12.61
C LYS A 45 0.54 -7.80 -13.70
N ARG A 46 -0.26 -6.73 -13.79
CA ARG A 46 -0.16 -5.72 -14.85
C ARG A 46 -0.43 -4.34 -14.26
N ILE A 47 0.22 -3.33 -14.81
CA ILE A 47 0.04 -1.93 -14.45
C ILE A 47 -0.75 -1.19 -15.54
N ASP A 48 -1.56 -0.20 -15.16
CA ASP A 48 -2.15 0.77 -16.08
C ASP A 48 -1.20 1.95 -16.23
N SER A 49 -0.90 2.35 -17.46
CA SER A 49 0.07 3.42 -17.74
C SER A 49 -0.36 4.81 -17.24
N ARG A 50 -1.65 5.00 -16.96
CA ARG A 50 -2.24 6.26 -16.48
C ARG A 50 -2.21 6.34 -14.96
N CYS A 51 -2.74 5.33 -14.27
CA CYS A 51 -2.97 5.38 -12.82
C CYS A 51 -2.29 4.26 -12.03
N TYR A 52 -1.35 3.52 -12.64
CA TYR A 52 -0.65 2.34 -12.11
C TYR A 52 -1.56 1.14 -11.81
N LEU A 53 -2.68 1.35 -11.12
CA LEU A 53 -3.71 0.37 -10.80
C LEU A 53 -4.95 0.61 -11.65
N GLY A 54 -5.48 -0.44 -12.28
CA GLY A 54 -6.74 -0.32 -13.01
C GLY A 54 -7.94 0.01 -12.10
N LYS A 55 -9.01 0.56 -12.69
CA LYS A 55 -10.23 0.98 -11.98
C LYS A 55 -10.80 -0.08 -11.02
N GLY A 56 -10.83 -1.35 -11.44
CA GLY A 56 -11.32 -2.44 -10.58
C GLY A 56 -10.49 -2.62 -9.32
N LYS A 57 -9.16 -2.51 -9.43
CA LYS A 57 -8.25 -2.65 -8.29
C LYS A 57 -8.29 -1.45 -7.36
N LEU A 58 -8.45 -0.24 -7.91
CA LEU A 58 -8.71 0.96 -7.12
C LEU A 58 -10.02 0.86 -6.33
N ALA A 59 -11.08 0.31 -6.94
CA ALA A 59 -12.34 0.08 -6.23
C ALA A 59 -12.17 -0.95 -5.09
N GLU A 60 -11.47 -2.05 -5.35
CA GLU A 60 -11.15 -3.06 -4.34
C GLU A 60 -10.36 -2.45 -3.16
N ILE A 61 -9.32 -1.66 -3.44
CA ILE A 61 -8.51 -0.98 -2.42
C ILE A 61 -9.36 -0.02 -1.59
N ARG A 62 -10.22 0.77 -2.25
CA ARG A 62 -11.13 1.68 -1.55
C ARG A 62 -12.03 0.91 -0.58
N ASP A 63 -12.59 -0.22 -1.02
CA ASP A 63 -13.47 -1.01 -0.18
C ASP A 63 -12.72 -1.63 1.02
N ILE A 64 -11.47 -2.07 0.82
CA ILE A 64 -10.59 -2.55 1.90
C ILE A 64 -10.29 -1.41 2.89
N ILE A 65 -9.92 -0.23 2.39
CA ILE A 65 -9.64 0.96 3.20
C ILE A 65 -10.84 1.30 4.09
N SER A 66 -12.03 1.37 3.50
CA SER A 66 -13.26 1.70 4.22
C SER A 66 -13.64 0.66 5.28
N LYS A 67 -13.40 -0.63 5.03
CA LYS A 67 -13.73 -1.71 5.97
C LYS A 67 -12.74 -1.81 7.13
N ASN A 68 -11.44 -1.63 6.85
CA ASN A 68 -10.37 -1.94 7.79
C ASN A 68 -9.79 -0.70 8.48
N GLY A 69 -10.27 0.50 8.13
CA GLY A 69 -9.75 1.76 8.68
C GLY A 69 -8.28 2.01 8.31
N ILE A 70 -7.87 1.54 7.12
CA ILE A 70 -6.49 1.67 6.64
C ILE A 70 -6.25 3.09 6.15
N SER A 71 -5.14 3.71 6.56
CA SER A 71 -4.87 5.11 6.24
C SER A 71 -3.81 5.31 5.15
N LYS A 72 -3.04 4.26 4.83
CA LYS A 72 -1.90 4.31 3.90
C LYS A 72 -1.98 3.23 2.82
N VAL A 73 -1.44 3.57 1.65
CA VAL A 73 -1.16 2.61 0.57
C VAL A 73 0.32 2.72 0.24
N CYS A 74 1.04 1.62 0.38
CA CYS A 74 2.45 1.48 0.03
C CYS A 74 2.53 0.71 -1.30
N ILE A 75 3.28 1.22 -2.27
CA ILE A 75 3.52 0.55 -3.55
C ILE A 75 5.00 0.21 -3.62
N TYR A 76 5.32 -1.08 -3.71
CA TYR A 76 6.68 -1.56 -3.95
C TYR A 76 6.95 -1.57 -5.45
N ASP A 77 7.12 -0.36 -6.01
CA ASP A 77 7.52 -0.13 -7.39
C ASP A 77 7.90 1.36 -7.56
N GLU A 78 8.56 1.67 -8.66
CA GLU A 78 8.86 3.05 -9.05
C GLU A 78 7.66 3.67 -9.78
N LEU A 79 6.95 4.58 -9.11
CA LEU A 79 5.85 5.30 -9.71
C LEU A 79 6.34 6.51 -10.51
N LYS A 80 5.78 6.69 -11.70
CA LYS A 80 5.93 7.95 -12.46
C LYS A 80 5.04 9.02 -11.83
N PRO A 81 5.39 10.31 -11.91
CA PRO A 81 4.57 11.41 -11.38
C PRO A 81 3.09 11.31 -11.75
N ARG A 82 2.81 11.04 -13.04
CA ARG A 82 1.44 10.87 -13.55
C ARG A 82 0.59 9.77 -12.86
N HIS A 83 1.22 8.84 -12.13
CA HIS A 83 0.51 7.78 -11.42
C HIS A 83 -0.07 8.24 -10.07
N TYR A 84 0.44 9.33 -9.49
CA TYR A 84 0.05 9.81 -8.16
C TYR A 84 -0.25 11.31 -8.08
N THR A 85 -0.20 12.01 -9.21
CA THR A 85 -0.55 13.44 -9.35
C THR A 85 -1.93 13.56 -9.98
#